data_AF-A0A3S4GH47-F1
#
_entry.id   AF-A0A3S4GH47-F1
#
_cell.length_a   1.000
_cell.length_b   1.000
_cell.length_c   1.000
_cell.angle_alpha   90.00
_cell.angle_beta   90.00
_cell.angle_gamma   90.00
#
_symmetry.space_group_name_H-M   'P 1'
#
loop_
_entity.id
_entity.type
_entity.pdbx_description
1 polymer ?
#
loop_
_entity_poly.entity_id
_entity_poly.type
_entity_poly.pdbx_seq_one_letter_code
_entity_poly.pdbx_strand_id
1 'polypeptide(L)'
;MVEQKQSLKDVVKAMCKSMHGGREAMAGALGMTLTQFNNNLYEKNGCRFFEVSELEAMEDISNTSLLADYFARRRGALLVDVPHLEELDRVDLFSPGNAYLCRQGTG
;
A
#
# COMPACT_ATOMS: atom_id res chain seq x y z
N MET A 1 10.76 -22.00 4.48
CA MET A 1 10.09 -20.71 4.20
C MET A 1 10.88 -20.06 3.08
N VAL A 2 10.35 -20.11 1.85
CA VAL A 2 11.06 -19.53 0.70
C VAL A 2 10.81 -18.04 0.75
N GLU A 3 11.82 -17.28 1.12
CA GLU A 3 11.82 -15.83 1.01
C GLU A 3 11.73 -15.49 -0.49
N GLN A 4 10.50 -15.31 -0.97
CA GLN A 4 10.24 -14.93 -2.35
C GLN A 4 10.90 -13.56 -2.56
N LYS A 5 12.05 -13.57 -3.21
CA LYS A 5 12.85 -12.41 -3.56
C LYS A 5 12.10 -11.63 -4.65
N GLN A 6 10.99 -11.01 -4.25
CA GLN A 6 10.13 -10.25 -5.16
C GLN A 6 10.97 -9.10 -5.71
N SER A 7 11.12 -9.01 -7.03
CA SER A 7 11.90 -7.94 -7.64
C SER A 7 11.01 -6.72 -7.87
N LEU A 8 11.59 -5.51 -7.98
CA LEU A 8 10.84 -4.32 -8.40
C LEU A 8 10.07 -4.54 -9.72
N LYS A 9 10.62 -5.34 -10.63
CA LYS A 9 9.95 -5.72 -11.88
C LYS A 9 8.67 -6.53 -11.63
N ASP A 10 8.65 -7.38 -10.62
CA ASP A 10 7.46 -8.16 -10.26
C ASP A 10 6.41 -7.30 -9.56
N VAL A 11 6.84 -6.32 -8.76
CA VAL A 11 5.96 -5.31 -8.16
C VAL A 11 5.28 -4.49 -9.26
N VAL A 12 6.03 -3.96 -10.22
CA VAL A 12 5.46 -3.23 -11.37
C VAL A 12 4.48 -4.10 -12.15
N LYS A 13 4.84 -5.36 -12.44
CA LYS A 13 3.90 -6.30 -13.10
C LYS A 13 2.64 -6.56 -12.28
N ALA A 14 2.72 -6.58 -10.95
CA ALA A 14 1.58 -6.75 -10.07
C ALA A 14 0.68 -5.50 -10.06
N MET A 15 1.26 -4.29 -10.01
CA MET A 15 0.53 -3.03 -10.17
C MET A 15 -0.17 -2.94 -11.52
N CYS A 16 0.48 -3.37 -12.61
CA CYS A 16 -0.18 -3.44 -13.91
C CYS A 16 -1.34 -4.45 -13.93
N LYS A 17 -1.34 -5.49 -13.08
CA LYS A 17 -2.42 -6.49 -13.04
C LYS A 17 -3.62 -6.02 -12.23
N SER A 18 -3.44 -5.16 -11.24
CA SER A 18 -4.54 -4.58 -10.46
C SER A 18 -5.28 -3.48 -11.22
N MET A 19 -4.63 -2.84 -12.20
CA MET A 19 -5.22 -1.79 -13.01
C MET A 19 -6.15 -2.33 -14.11
N HIS A 20 -7.34 -1.73 -14.24
CA HIS A 20 -8.24 -1.97 -15.37
C HIS A 20 -7.61 -1.41 -16.66
N GLY A 21 -7.30 -2.30 -17.62
CA GLY A 21 -6.57 -1.94 -18.85
C GLY A 21 -5.07 -2.24 -18.82
N GLY A 22 -4.57 -2.85 -17.73
CA GLY A 22 -3.28 -3.51 -17.73
C GLY A 22 -2.08 -2.58 -17.92
N ARG A 23 -1.08 -3.06 -18.66
CA ARG A 23 0.14 -2.29 -18.97
C ARG A 23 -0.09 -1.12 -19.91
N GLU A 24 -1.06 -1.24 -20.82
CA GLU A 24 -1.36 -0.18 -21.79
C GLU A 24 -1.97 1.03 -21.12
N ALA A 25 -2.93 0.81 -20.22
CA ALA A 25 -3.50 1.87 -19.41
C ALA A 25 -2.44 2.54 -18.52
N MET A 26 -1.56 1.75 -17.91
CA MET A 26 -0.49 2.29 -17.05
C MET A 26 0.55 3.10 -17.83
N ALA A 27 0.97 2.62 -19.01
CA ALA A 27 1.87 3.37 -19.89
C ALA A 27 1.24 4.70 -20.33
N GLY A 28 -0.04 4.66 -20.74
CA GLY A 28 -0.80 5.85 -21.12
C GLY A 28 -0.95 6.85 -19.97
N ALA A 29 -1.21 6.36 -18.74
CA ALA A 29 -1.33 7.20 -17.55
C ALA A 29 0.00 7.87 -17.16
N LEU A 30 1.13 7.24 -17.45
CA LEU A 30 2.46 7.82 -17.28
C LEU A 30 2.90 8.72 -18.46
N GLY A 31 2.06 8.89 -19.48
CA GLY A 31 2.38 9.71 -20.65
C GLY A 31 3.44 9.10 -21.56
N MET A 32 3.64 7.78 -21.52
CA MET A 32 4.61 7.07 -22.36
C MET A 32 3.94 5.99 -23.21
N THR A 33 4.63 5.54 -24.25
CA THR A 33 4.12 4.44 -25.09
C THR A 33 4.31 3.08 -24.42
N LEU A 34 3.47 2.09 -24.76
CA LEU A 34 3.62 0.71 -24.29
C LEU A 34 5.03 0.14 -24.61
N THR A 35 5.59 0.51 -25.76
CA THR A 35 6.94 0.09 -26.17
C THR A 35 8.00 0.68 -25.24
N GLN A 36 7.91 1.97 -24.95
CA GLN A 36 8.83 2.65 -24.03
C GLN A 36 8.71 2.08 -22.61
N PHE A 37 7.48 1.86 -22.14
CA PHE A 37 7.21 1.21 -20.86
C PHE A 37 7.87 -0.18 -20.77
N ASN A 38 7.72 -1.03 -21.80
CA ASN A 38 8.36 -2.34 -21.84
C ASN A 38 9.89 -2.23 -21.90
N ASN A 39 10.44 -1.25 -22.64
CA ASN A 39 11.88 -1.03 -22.68
C ASN A 39 12.42 -0.64 -21.30
N ASN A 40 11.74 0.24 -20.57
CA ASN A 40 12.11 0.60 -19.19
C ASN A 40 11.98 -0.60 -18.24
N LEU A 41 10.88 -1.36 -18.32
CA LEU A 41 10.62 -2.51 -17.45
C LEU A 41 11.66 -3.63 -17.60
N TYR A 42 12.10 -3.89 -18.84
CA TYR A 42 13.11 -4.91 -19.15
C TYR A 42 14.53 -4.34 -19.28
N GLU A 43 14.72 -3.03 -19.09
CA GLU A 43 15.98 -2.31 -19.34
C GLU A 43 16.56 -2.64 -20.73
N LYS A 44 15.66 -2.79 -21.71
CA LYS A 44 16.03 -3.07 -23.11
C LYS A 44 16.49 -1.79 -23.80
N ASN A 45 17.34 -1.95 -24.80
CA ASN A 45 17.88 -0.86 -25.62
C ASN A 45 18.66 0.20 -24.82
N GLY A 46 19.21 -0.17 -23.65
CA GLY A 46 19.91 0.77 -22.78
C GLY A 46 18.99 1.80 -22.10
N CYS A 47 17.66 1.59 -22.15
CA CYS A 47 16.73 2.39 -21.38
C CYS A 47 16.91 2.11 -19.89
N ARG A 48 16.92 3.18 -19.08
CA ARG A 48 16.98 3.08 -17.63
C ARG A 48 15.69 2.46 -17.08
N PHE A 49 15.81 1.81 -15.92
CA PHE A 49 14.64 1.45 -15.13
C PHE A 49 13.89 2.70 -14.65
N PHE A 50 12.63 2.52 -14.25
CA PHE A 50 11.78 3.60 -13.74
C PHE A 50 12.41 4.30 -12.53
N GLU A 51 12.27 5.62 -12.47
CA GLU A 51 12.62 6.40 -11.29
C GLU A 51 11.61 6.19 -10.16
N VAL A 52 12.03 6.53 -8.93
CA VAL A 52 11.18 6.41 -7.74
C VAL A 52 9.86 7.17 -7.95
N SER A 53 9.90 8.38 -8.49
CA SER A 53 8.70 9.17 -8.77
C SER A 53 7.77 8.54 -9.81
N GLU A 54 8.32 7.81 -10.79
CA GLU A 54 7.50 7.06 -11.75
C GLU A 54 6.84 5.85 -11.09
N LEU A 55 7.54 5.19 -10.16
CA LEU A 55 7.00 4.06 -9.39
C LEU A 55 5.91 4.53 -8.41
N GLU A 56 6.12 5.65 -7.73
CA GLU A 56 5.12 6.30 -6.86
C GLU A 56 3.86 6.65 -7.66
N ALA A 57 4.02 7.25 -8.85
CA ALA A 57 2.90 7.53 -9.74
C ALA A 57 2.14 6.25 -10.15
N MET A 58 2.84 5.14 -10.45
CA MET A 58 2.17 3.86 -10.74
C MET A 58 1.38 3.32 -9.56
N GLU A 59 1.89 3.51 -8.34
CA GLU A 59 1.23 3.12 -7.10
C GLU A 59 -0.08 3.91 -6.93
N ASP A 60 -0.02 5.23 -7.09
CA ASP A 60 -1.18 6.13 -7.03
C ASP A 60 -2.23 5.80 -8.11
N ILE A 61 -1.79 5.59 -9.36
CA ILE A 61 -2.67 5.27 -10.49
C ILE A 61 -3.36 3.91 -10.29
N SER A 62 -2.64 2.93 -9.75
CA SER A 62 -3.18 1.58 -9.50
C SER A 62 -3.98 1.49 -8.21
N ASN A 63 -3.92 2.52 -7.36
CA ASN A 63 -4.51 2.56 -6.02
C ASN A 63 -4.13 1.32 -5.20
N THR A 64 -2.85 0.95 -5.24
CA THR A 64 -2.29 -0.18 -4.48
C THR A 64 -1.19 0.30 -3.55
N SER A 65 -0.71 -0.55 -2.63
CA SER A 65 0.43 -0.24 -1.75
C SER A 65 1.59 -1.24 -1.94
N LEU A 66 1.72 -1.77 -3.17
CA LEU A 66 2.65 -2.85 -3.49
C LEU A 66 4.11 -2.39 -3.49
N LEU A 67 4.37 -1.12 -3.84
CA LEU A 67 5.71 -0.56 -3.82
C LEU A 67 6.12 -0.26 -2.37
N ALA A 68 5.21 0.29 -1.57
CA ALA A 68 5.43 0.53 -0.16
C ALA A 68 5.68 -0.79 0.62
N ASP A 69 4.88 -1.83 0.38
CA ASP A 69 5.07 -3.16 0.98
C ASP A 69 6.42 -3.77 0.58
N TYR A 70 6.86 -3.60 -0.68
CA TYR A 70 8.17 -4.05 -1.13
C TYR A 70 9.32 -3.40 -0.35
N PHE A 71 9.28 -2.08 -0.14
CA PHE A 71 10.30 -1.38 0.63
C PHE A 71 10.28 -1.75 2.12
N ALA A 72 9.08 -1.91 2.70
CA ALA A 72 8.92 -2.35 4.08
C ALA A 72 9.54 -3.73 4.30
N ARG A 73 9.17 -4.72 3.48
CA ARG A 73 9.71 -6.09 3.55
C ARG A 73 11.21 -6.13 3.37
N ARG A 74 11.77 -5.34 2.46
CA ARG A 74 13.22 -5.26 2.24
C ARG A 74 13.98 -4.79 3.48
N ARG A 75 13.35 -4.01 4.36
CA ARG A 75 13.92 -3.53 5.62
C ARG A 75 13.51 -4.37 6.83
N GLY A 76 12.74 -5.45 6.64
CA GLY A 76 12.17 -6.24 7.73
C GLY A 76 11.06 -5.51 8.50
N ALA A 77 10.45 -4.49 7.88
CA ALA A 77 9.33 -3.74 8.43
C ALA A 77 8.00 -4.24 7.84
N LEU A 78 6.90 -3.92 8.53
CA LEU A 78 5.54 -4.19 8.08
C LEU A 78 4.88 -2.87 7.67
N LEU A 79 4.20 -2.87 6.52
CA LEU A 79 3.31 -1.78 6.15
C LEU A 79 2.03 -1.90 7.00
N VAL A 80 1.72 -0.86 7.77
CA VAL A 80 0.49 -0.77 8.57
C VAL A 80 -0.25 0.47 8.11
N ASP A 81 -1.56 0.31 7.87
CA ASP A 81 -2.43 1.44 7.58
C ASP A 81 -2.45 2.38 8.79
N VAL A 82 -2.22 3.68 8.57
CA VAL A 82 -2.26 4.66 9.65
C VAL A 82 -3.74 5.04 9.83
N PRO A 83 -4.41 4.60 10.91
CA PRO A 83 -5.81 4.95 11.10
C PRO A 83 -5.92 6.48 11.22
N HIS A 84 -6.72 7.09 10.35
CA HIS A 84 -7.10 8.49 10.50
C HIS A 84 -7.87 8.64 11.81
N LEU A 85 -7.35 9.46 12.72
CA LEU A 85 -7.95 9.71 14.04
C LEU A 85 -9.37 10.27 13.96
N GLU A 86 -9.78 10.78 12.80
CA GLU A 86 -11.05 11.47 12.56
C GLU A 86 -12.27 10.53 12.55
N GLU A 87 -12.08 9.21 12.50
CA GLU A 87 -13.15 8.20 12.67
C GLU A 87 -13.18 7.57 14.08
N LEU A 88 -12.26 7.95 14.96
CA LEU A 88 -12.15 7.45 16.34
C LEU A 88 -12.69 8.46 17.36
N ASP A 89 -13.81 9.11 17.06
CA ASP A 89 -14.52 9.91 18.05
C ASP A 89 -16.03 9.68 17.95
N ARG A 90 -16.46 8.58 18.59
CA ARG A 90 -17.74 8.43 19.27
C ARG A 90 -17.83 7.07 19.99
N VAL A 91 -16.90 6.82 20.91
CA VAL A 91 -17.24 5.92 22.01
C VAL A 91 -18.07 6.76 22.97
N ASP A 92 -19.38 6.70 22.81
CA ASP A 92 -20.32 7.27 23.77
C ASP A 92 -20.17 6.51 25.09
N LEU A 93 -19.23 6.96 25.93
CA LEU A 93 -19.00 6.42 27.26
C LEU A 93 -20.06 6.99 28.22
N PHE A 94 -21.35 6.78 27.89
CA PHE A 94 -22.43 6.99 28.83
C PHE A 94 -22.95 5.63 29.31
N SER A 95 -22.32 5.12 30.37
CA SER A 95 -22.95 4.16 31.26
C SER A 95 -23.12 4.80 32.64
N PRO A 96 -24.19 5.59 32.88
CA PRO A 96 -24.60 5.91 34.22
C PRO A 96 -25.37 4.71 34.77
N GLY A 97 -24.85 4.06 35.80
CA GLY A 97 -25.68 3.20 36.65
C GLY A 97 -25.14 1.82 36.96
N ASN A 98 -23.94 1.70 37.51
CA ASN A 98 -23.70 0.65 38.50
C ASN A 98 -23.50 1.32 39.86
N ALA A 99 -24.62 1.53 40.54
CA ALA A 99 -24.65 1.86 41.95
C ALA A 99 -24.06 0.67 42.73
N TYR A 100 -22.77 0.75 43.05
CA TYR A 100 -22.16 -0.11 44.06
C TYR A 100 -22.71 0.29 45.43
N LEU A 101 -23.81 -0.35 45.84
CA LEU A 101 -24.24 -0.36 47.23
C LEU A 101 -23.24 -1.21 48.02
N CYS A 102 -22.26 -0.52 48.62
CA CYS A 102 -21.37 -1.12 49.61
C CYS A 102 -22.19 -1.43 50.86
N ARG A 103 -22.39 -2.73 51.07
CA ARG A 103 -23.06 -3.37 52.21
C ARG A 103 -22.53 -2.77 53.52
N GLN A 104 -23.43 -2.19 54.31
CA GLN A 104 -23.13 -1.69 55.66
C GLN A 104 -22.55 -2.83 56.51
N GLY A 105 -21.39 -2.56 57.12
CA GLY A 105 -20.90 -3.34 58.24
C GLY A 105 -21.61 -2.88 59.51
N THR A 106 -22.17 -3.82 60.25
CA THR A 106 -22.52 -3.64 61.66
C THR A 106 -22.06 -4.88 62.40
N GLY A 107 -21.16 -4.67 63.36
CA GLY A 107 -20.84 -5.63 64.41
C GLY A 107 -21.90 -5.66 65.52
#